data_AF-A0A257MXF2-F1
#
_entry.id   AF-A0A257MXF2-F1
#
_cell.length_a   1.000
_cell.length_b   1.000
_cell.length_c   1.000
_cell.angle_alpha   90.00
_cell.angle_beta   90.00
_cell.angle_gamma   90.00
#
_symmetry.space_group_name_H-M   'P 1'
#
loop_
_entity.id
_entity.type
_entity.pdbx_description
1 polymer ?
#
loop_
_entity_poly.entity_id
_entity_poly.type
_entity_poly.pdbx_seq_one_letter_code
_entity_poly.pdbx_strand_id
1 'polypeptide(L)'
;MKIGIPKEIHQGEKRVATTPEAAAQIIKLGFSVSIESGAGLGADISDEAYKEAGVEIVPDTRTLWKQSDIVMKVRAPERNLKLAIEETDLLSAGYGQCTAYVQSAKAGCVEFHGQYCRLQGHR
;
A
#
# COMPACT_ATOMS: atom_id res chain seq x y z
N MET A 1 7.41 12.63 -1.93
CA MET A 1 7.24 11.29 -1.33
C MET A 1 6.08 10.60 -2.03
N LYS A 2 6.31 9.39 -2.52
CA LYS A 2 5.35 8.58 -3.29
C LYS A 2 4.82 7.42 -2.44
N ILE A 3 3.51 7.27 -2.43
CA ILE A 3 2.78 6.22 -1.74
C ILE A 3 2.31 5.19 -2.77
N GLY A 4 2.66 3.94 -2.55
CA GLY A 4 2.27 2.79 -3.37
C GLY A 4 1.18 1.97 -2.72
N ILE A 5 0.13 1.68 -3.48
CA ILE A 5 -0.93 0.74 -3.09
C ILE A 5 -0.87 -0.47 -4.04
N PRO A 6 -0.17 -1.54 -3.65
CA PRO A 6 -0.15 -2.77 -4.44
C PRO A 6 -1.47 -3.52 -4.34
N LYS A 7 -1.68 -4.46 -5.25
CA LYS A 7 -2.80 -5.39 -5.17
C LYS A 7 -2.60 -6.38 -4.02
N GLU A 8 -3.68 -6.71 -3.32
CA GLU A 8 -3.65 -7.76 -2.31
C GLU A 8 -3.55 -9.14 -2.98
N ILE A 9 -2.61 -9.94 -2.47
CA ILE A 9 -2.34 -11.31 -2.95
C ILE A 9 -2.97 -12.38 -2.07
N HIS A 10 -3.42 -11.99 -0.87
CA HIS A 10 -4.01 -12.89 0.10
C HIS A 10 -5.33 -13.47 -0.38
N GLN A 11 -5.49 -14.78 -0.28
CA GLN A 11 -6.71 -15.45 -0.74
C GLN A 11 -7.94 -14.97 0.04
N GLY A 12 -8.96 -14.51 -0.69
CA GLY A 12 -10.21 -14.02 -0.11
C GLY A 12 -10.15 -12.59 0.41
N GLU A 13 -9.00 -11.90 0.34
CA GLU A 13 -8.93 -10.47 0.63
C GLU A 13 -9.45 -9.67 -0.58
N LYS A 14 -10.49 -8.89 -0.32
CA LYS A 14 -11.18 -8.08 -1.32
C LYS A 14 -10.98 -6.58 -1.08
N ARG A 15 -10.52 -6.21 0.11
CA ARG A 15 -10.34 -4.79 0.47
C ARG A 15 -9.08 -4.24 -0.20
N VAL A 16 -9.07 -2.92 -0.31
CA VAL A 16 -7.95 -2.12 -0.79
C VAL A 16 -7.52 -1.16 0.31
N ALA A 17 -6.24 -0.80 0.36
CA ALA A 17 -5.69 -0.01 1.46
C ALA A 17 -6.20 1.44 1.50
N THR A 18 -6.69 1.98 0.38
CA THR A 18 -7.26 3.33 0.30
C THR A 18 -8.44 3.35 -0.66
N THR A 19 -9.38 4.26 -0.45
CA THR A 19 -10.40 4.61 -1.44
C THR A 19 -9.93 5.81 -2.29
N PRO A 20 -10.55 6.08 -3.45
CA PRO A 20 -10.23 7.25 -4.28
C PRO A 20 -10.36 8.57 -3.52
N GLU A 21 -11.35 8.70 -2.63
CA GLU A 21 -11.57 9.92 -1.85
C GLU A 21 -10.43 10.16 -0.87
N ALA A 22 -10.00 9.11 -0.16
CA ALA A 22 -8.87 9.18 0.76
C ALA A 22 -7.55 9.46 0.00
N ALA A 23 -7.36 8.84 -1.16
CA ALA A 23 -6.20 9.09 -2.01
C ALA A 23 -6.14 10.54 -2.50
N ALA A 24 -7.28 11.12 -2.90
CA ALA A 24 -7.37 12.52 -3.28
C ALA A 24 -7.01 13.47 -2.13
N GLN A 25 -7.37 13.14 -0.89
CA GLN A 25 -6.95 13.93 0.28
C GLN A 25 -5.44 13.84 0.52
N ILE A 26 -4.86 12.65 0.40
CA ILE A 26 -3.41 12.45 0.51
C ILE A 26 -2.66 13.24 -0.56
N ILE A 27 -3.18 13.27 -1.79
CA ILE A 27 -2.61 14.06 -2.88
C ILE A 27 -2.66 15.56 -2.55
N LYS A 28 -3.76 16.06 -1.98
CA LYS A 28 -3.88 17.46 -1.54
C LYS A 28 -2.88 17.84 -0.44
N LEU A 29 -2.43 16.88 0.36
CA LEU A 29 -1.38 17.10 1.36
C LEU A 29 0.03 17.19 0.76
N GLY A 30 0.18 16.99 -0.55
CA GLY A 30 1.46 17.10 -1.27
C GLY A 30 2.19 15.77 -1.49
N PHE A 31 1.53 14.64 -1.23
CA PHE A 31 2.06 13.31 -1.55
C PHE A 31 1.64 12.88 -2.95
N SER A 32 2.45 12.05 -3.60
CA SER A 32 2.06 11.38 -4.83
C SER A 32 1.52 10.01 -4.50
N VAL A 33 0.40 9.60 -5.09
CA VAL A 33 -0.21 8.28 -4.84
C VAL A 33 -0.21 7.49 -6.13
N SER A 34 0.21 6.23 -6.03
CA SER A 34 0.25 5.27 -7.12
C SER A 34 -0.40 3.96 -6.71
N ILE A 35 -1.21 3.37 -7.59
CA ILE A 35 -1.95 2.13 -7.35
C ILE A 35 -1.65 1.09 -8.43
N GLU A 36 -1.62 -0.18 -8.06
CA GLU A 36 -1.50 -1.28 -9.02
C GLU A 36 -2.82 -1.45 -9.77
N SER A 37 -2.74 -1.62 -11.10
CA SER A 37 -3.93 -1.87 -11.92
C SER A 37 -4.71 -3.09 -11.41
N GLY A 38 -6.01 -2.90 -11.22
CA GLY A 38 -6.89 -3.94 -10.73
C GLY A 38 -6.72 -4.29 -9.24
N ALA A 39 -6.08 -3.44 -8.45
CA ALA A 39 -6.06 -3.55 -6.99
C ALA A 39 -7.43 -3.21 -6.36
N GLY A 40 -8.15 -2.25 -6.95
CA GLY A 40 -9.48 -1.81 -6.48
C GLY A 40 -10.64 -2.75 -6.84
N LEU A 41 -10.45 -3.64 -7.82
CA LEU A 41 -11.53 -4.49 -8.35
C LEU A 41 -12.15 -5.41 -7.30
N GLY A 42 -11.40 -5.82 -6.28
CA GLY A 42 -11.93 -6.60 -5.17
C GLY A 42 -12.93 -5.83 -4.31
N ALA A 43 -12.78 -4.51 -4.25
CA ALA A 43 -13.58 -3.59 -3.44
C ALA A 43 -14.65 -2.87 -4.27
N ASP A 44 -14.96 -3.37 -5.48
CA ASP A 44 -15.89 -2.77 -6.45
C ASP A 44 -15.51 -1.33 -6.87
N ILE A 45 -14.21 -1.00 -6.85
CA ILE A 45 -13.69 0.29 -7.30
C ILE A 45 -12.88 0.08 -8.57
N SER A 46 -13.27 0.77 -9.64
CA SER A 46 -12.58 0.67 -10.92
C SER A 46 -11.29 1.50 -10.94
N ASP A 47 -10.38 1.11 -11.83
CA ASP A 47 -9.12 1.82 -12.07
C ASP A 47 -9.38 3.28 -12.51
N GLU A 48 -10.45 3.52 -13.28
CA GLU A 48 -10.86 4.86 -13.71
C GLU A 48 -11.20 5.78 -12.55
N ALA A 49 -11.86 5.28 -11.50
CA ALA A 49 -12.18 6.08 -10.31
C ALA A 49 -10.91 6.57 -9.59
N TYR A 50 -9.85 5.76 -9.56
CA TYR A 50 -8.55 6.17 -9.04
C TYR A 50 -7.88 7.23 -9.93
N LYS A 51 -7.97 7.06 -11.26
CA LYS A 51 -7.44 8.03 -12.21
C LYS A 51 -8.12 9.39 -12.08
N GLU A 52 -9.44 9.41 -11.91
CA GLU A 52 -10.22 10.64 -11.66
C GLU A 52 -9.83 11.32 -10.34
N ALA A 53 -9.48 10.54 -9.32
CA ALA A 53 -8.95 11.05 -8.06
C ALA A 53 -7.50 11.59 -8.15
N GLY A 54 -6.85 11.49 -9.32
CA GLY A 54 -5.48 11.94 -9.55
C GLY A 54 -4.41 10.93 -9.12
N VAL A 55 -4.80 9.67 -8.92
CA VAL A 55 -3.88 8.57 -8.60
C VAL A 55 -3.24 8.03 -9.87
N GLU A 56 -1.93 7.79 -9.82
CA GLU A 56 -1.19 7.16 -10.91
C GLU A 56 -1.42 5.64 -10.92
N ILE A 57 -1.81 5.08 -12.07
CA ILE A 57 -2.02 3.64 -12.20
C ILE A 57 -0.78 2.99 -12.77
N VAL A 58 -0.25 2.01 -12.05
CA VAL A 58 0.96 1.26 -12.42
C VAL A 58 0.55 -0.18 -12.80
N PRO A 59 0.96 -0.69 -13.96
CA PRO A 59 0.53 -2.02 -14.43
C PRO A 59 1.26 -3.18 -13.74
N ASP A 60 2.37 -2.92 -13.05
CA ASP A 60 3.27 -3.95 -12.53
C ASP A 60 3.62 -3.70 -11.05
N THR A 61 3.47 -4.74 -10.24
CA THR A 61 3.77 -4.72 -8.80
C THR A 61 5.24 -4.33 -8.54
N ARG A 62 6.22 -4.88 -9.28
CA ARG A 62 7.65 -4.59 -9.00
C ARG A 62 7.96 -3.11 -9.21
N THR A 63 7.37 -2.54 -10.25
CA THR A 63 7.56 -1.13 -10.59
C THR A 63 6.93 -0.23 -9.52
N LEU A 64 5.71 -0.56 -9.07
CA LEU A 64 5.04 0.18 -8.00
C LEU A 64 5.87 0.17 -6.71
N TRP A 65 6.30 -1.00 -6.25
CA TRP A 65 7.06 -1.13 -5.01
C TRP A 65 8.41 -0.40 -5.07
N LYS A 66 9.10 -0.44 -6.22
CA LYS A 66 10.38 0.27 -6.41
C LYS A 66 10.26 1.79 -6.45
N GLN A 67 9.16 2.30 -7.00
CA GLN A 67 8.92 3.74 -7.11
C GLN A 67 8.32 4.33 -5.83
N SER A 68 7.87 3.50 -4.90
CA SER A 68 7.16 3.94 -3.70
C SER A 68 8.12 4.12 -2.53
N ASP A 69 8.04 5.26 -1.88
CA ASP A 69 8.73 5.54 -0.62
C ASP A 69 7.98 4.89 0.56
N ILE A 70 6.64 4.85 0.46
CA ILE A 70 5.74 4.26 1.46
C ILE A 70 4.81 3.28 0.75
N VAL A 71 4.63 2.09 1.31
CA VAL A 71 3.68 1.11 0.78
C VAL A 71 2.54 0.89 1.76
N MET A 72 1.31 1.07 1.29
CA MET A 72 0.09 0.87 2.07
C MET A 72 -0.60 -0.43 1.66
N LYS A 73 -0.82 -1.32 2.62
CA LYS A 73 -1.53 -2.59 2.44
C LYS A 73 -2.61 -2.76 3.51
N VAL A 74 -3.52 -3.69 3.30
CA VAL A 74 -4.50 -4.11 4.32
C VAL A 74 -3.88 -5.18 5.21
N ARG A 75 -3.19 -6.15 4.61
CA ARG A 75 -2.56 -7.28 5.29
C ARG A 75 -1.04 -7.14 5.27
N ALA A 76 -0.38 -7.86 6.19
CA ALA A 76 1.08 -8.00 6.18
C ALA A 76 1.57 -8.48 4.80
N PRO A 77 2.70 -7.97 4.26
CA PRO A 77 3.33 -8.48 3.08
C PRO A 77 3.57 -9.96 3.31
N GLU A 78 3.23 -10.73 2.30
CA GLU A 78 3.44 -12.15 2.29
C GLU A 78 4.27 -12.51 1.07
N ARG A 79 4.69 -13.77 1.01
CA ARG A 79 5.43 -14.26 -0.14
C ARG A 79 4.56 -14.20 -1.38
N ASN A 80 4.95 -13.39 -2.36
CA ASN A 80 4.24 -13.33 -3.62
C ASN A 80 4.56 -14.57 -4.45
N LEU A 81 3.64 -15.53 -4.44
CA LEU A 81 3.79 -16.81 -5.16
C LEU A 81 3.90 -16.64 -6.68
N LYS A 82 3.34 -15.56 -7.26
CA LYS A 82 3.43 -15.29 -8.70
C LYS A 82 4.81 -14.81 -9.11
N LEU A 83 5.45 -14.02 -8.26
CA LEU A 83 6.76 -13.43 -8.52
C LEU A 83 7.91 -14.22 -7.88
N ALA A 84 7.60 -15.24 -7.07
CA ALA A 84 8.52 -16.08 -6.30
C ALA A 84 9.48 -15.30 -5.38
N ILE A 85 9.04 -14.14 -4.89
CA ILE A 85 9.81 -13.22 -4.05
C ILE A 85 9.01 -12.86 -2.79
N GLU A 86 9.70 -12.47 -1.72
CA GLU A 86 9.07 -11.79 -0.60
C GLU A 86 8.74 -10.36 -1.02
N GLU A 87 7.51 -9.90 -0.79
CA GLU A 87 7.09 -8.54 -1.17
C GLU A 87 7.98 -7.47 -0.52
N THR A 88 8.51 -7.72 0.68
CA THR A 88 9.44 -6.82 1.37
C THR A 88 10.76 -6.60 0.64
N ASP A 89 11.21 -7.57 -0.17
CA ASP A 89 12.46 -7.48 -0.94
C ASP A 89 12.33 -6.53 -2.13
N LEU A 90 11.10 -6.15 -2.50
CA LEU A 90 10.85 -5.17 -3.55
C LEU A 90 11.02 -3.72 -3.07
N LEU A 91 11.03 -3.49 -1.75
CA LEU A 91 11.28 -2.17 -1.19
C LEU A 91 12.75 -1.80 -1.37
N SER A 92 13.01 -0.60 -1.89
CA SER A 92 14.37 -0.09 -1.93
C SER A 92 14.88 0.11 -0.49
N ALA A 93 16.09 -0.36 -0.20
CA ALA A 93 16.68 -0.41 1.15
C ALA A 93 17.03 0.98 1.76
N GLY A 94 16.53 2.08 1.18
CA GLY A 94 17.08 3.42 1.40
C GLY A 94 16.34 4.35 2.36
N TYR A 95 15.03 4.18 2.60
CA TYR A 95 14.24 5.14 3.37
C TYR A 95 13.29 4.46 4.35
N GLY A 96 13.14 5.05 5.55
CA GLY A 96 12.41 4.52 6.71
C GLY A 96 11.10 3.81 6.33
N GLN A 97 11.14 2.49 6.36
CA GLN A 97 10.12 1.64 5.76
C GLN A 97 8.90 1.58 6.69
N CYS A 98 7.82 2.26 6.29
CA CYS A 98 6.53 2.16 6.96
C CYS A 98 5.56 1.38 6.09
N THR A 99 5.49 0.09 6.33
CA THR A 99 4.37 -0.71 5.86
C THR A 99 3.19 -0.42 6.78
N ALA A 100 2.29 0.44 6.34
CA ALA A 100 1.07 0.75 7.08
C ALA A 100 -0.01 -0.28 6.73
N TYR A 101 -0.49 -1.00 7.74
CA TYR A 101 -1.63 -1.91 7.62
C TYR A 101 -2.90 -1.20 8.03
N VAL A 102 -3.81 -0.99 7.09
CA VAL A 102 -5.16 -0.49 7.40
C VAL A 102 -5.99 -1.65 7.94
N GLN A 103 -5.69 -2.09 9.16
CA GLN A 103 -6.56 -3.00 9.90
C GLN A 103 -7.59 -2.14 10.65
N SER A 104 -8.87 -2.34 10.33
CA SER A 104 -10.05 -1.69 10.91
C SER A 104 -9.79 -1.13 12.32
N ALA A 105 -9.68 0.20 12.42
CA ALA A 105 -9.80 1.03 13.60
C ALA A 105 -9.68 0.28 14.95
N LYS A 106 -8.45 -0.08 15.35
CA LYS A 106 -8.09 -0.31 16.76
C LYS A 106 -6.59 -0.37 17.08
N ALA A 107 -5.69 -0.39 16.10
CA ALA A 107 -4.26 -0.28 16.36
C ALA A 107 -3.77 1.11 15.93
N GLY A 108 -3.47 1.96 16.90
CA GLY A 108 -2.71 3.18 16.65
C GLY A 108 -1.33 2.83 16.13
N CYS A 109 -1.05 3.12 14.86
CA CYS A 109 0.31 3.29 14.40
C CYS A 109 0.72 4.74 14.67
N VAL A 110 1.22 4.98 15.88
CA VAL A 110 1.94 6.21 16.24
C VAL A 110 3.17 5.76 17.01
N GLU A 111 4.24 5.39 16.31
CA GLU A 111 5.61 5.79 16.66
C GLU A 111 6.65 5.14 15.74
N PHE A 112 7.56 5.98 15.26
CA PHE A 112 8.75 5.61 14.51
C PHE A 112 9.91 5.40 15.49
N HIS A 113 10.51 4.22 15.50
CA HIS A 113 11.81 3.99 16.13
C HIS A 113 12.68 3.07 15.25
N GLY A 114 13.46 3.68 14.37
CA GLY A 114 14.44 2.97 13.52
C GLY A 114 13.83 2.05 12.46
N GLN A 115 14.64 1.10 11.96
CA GLN A 115 14.36 0.26 10.78
C GLN A 115 13.43 -0.96 11.03
N TYR A 116 12.77 -1.07 12.20
CA TYR A 116 11.90 -2.20 12.51
C TYR A 116 10.50 -1.74 12.94
N CYS A 117 9.48 -2.06 12.14
CA CYS A 117 8.08 -1.94 12.53
C CYS A 117 7.74 -3.08 13.51
N ARG A 118 7.78 -2.78 14.81
CA ARG A 118 7.37 -3.73 15.85
C ARG A 118 5.90 -3.48 16.18
N LEU A 119 5.03 -4.45 15.87
CA LEU A 119 3.65 -4.48 16.38
C LEU A 119 3.73 -4.47 17.91
N GLN A 120 3.39 -3.35 18.55
CA GLN A 120 3.19 -3.36 20.00
C GLN A 120 1.92 -4.16 20.27
N GLY A 121 2.10 -5.41 20.72
CA GLY A 121 1.04 -6.16 21.36
C GLY A 121 0.50 -5.35 22.54
N HIS A 122 -0.82 -5.13 22.53
CA HIS A 122 -1.55 -4.58 23.66
C HIS A 122 -1.20 -5.41 24.91
N ARG A 123 -0.70 -4.73 25.94
CA ARG A 123 -0.81 -5.19 27.32
C ARG A 123 -2.20 -4.85 27.85
#